data_AF-A0A2V8M6G1-F1
#
_entry.id   AF-A0A2V8M6G1-F1
#
_cell.length_a   1.000
_cell.length_b   1.000
_cell.length_c   1.000
_cell.angle_alpha   90.00
_cell.angle_beta   90.00
_cell.angle_gamma   90.00
#
_symmetry.space_group_name_H-M   'P 1'
#
loop_
_entity.id
_entity.type
_entity.pdbx_description
1 polymer ?
#
loop_
_entity_poly.entity_id
_entity_poly.type
_entity_poly.pdbx_seq_one_letter_code
_entity_poly.pdbx_strand_id
1 'polypeptide(L)'
;MQKFPGYFPFYWDAKAGKLWLEIDKWNSEFLYVESLPAGIGSNDIGLDRGQVGQSHIVRFERTGPRVLLIASNEAFRANTDNADERRAVKDAFAESTLWGFEVAAEEGNRALVDATVFYLRDVHGIPGTLQRNQQGQFRLDATRCAFYLANTKNFPKNTEVETTLTFATEGEAGPLVRSVTPVPQAITVREHVSFVELPPSGFKPRVNDPRAGYFGIQYMDFATPISDPIVKRYIDHHRLQKKDPAAAMSEPVKPIVYYVDRGAPEPVRSALIEGASWWNQAFEAAGYKNAFRVEVMPVDADPMDVRYNVIQWVHRSTRGWSYGSSVTDPR
;
A
#
# COMPACT_ATOMS: atom_id res chain seq x y z
N MET A 1 -16.09 16.54 17.14
CA MET A 1 -15.19 15.69 16.33
C MET A 1 -14.43 16.59 15.36
N GLN A 2 -13.13 16.37 15.18
CA GLN A 2 -12.32 17.08 14.18
C GLN A 2 -12.46 16.36 12.85
N LYS A 3 -12.86 17.07 11.79
CA LYS A 3 -12.99 16.51 10.43
C LYS A 3 -11.64 16.54 9.69
N PHE A 4 -11.35 15.46 8.98
CA PHE A 4 -10.23 15.32 8.06
C PHE A 4 -10.79 15.06 6.65
N PRO A 5 -10.87 16.09 5.79
CA PRO A 5 -11.37 15.94 4.43
C PRO A 5 -10.31 15.29 3.52
N GLY A 6 -10.74 14.52 2.52
CA GLY A 6 -9.86 13.86 1.55
C GLY A 6 -10.63 12.76 0.81
N TYR A 7 -9.94 11.70 0.39
CA TYR A 7 -10.53 10.67 -0.46
C TYR A 7 -11.75 9.99 0.20
N PHE A 8 -11.57 9.35 1.36
CA PHE A 8 -12.65 9.05 2.30
C PHE A 8 -12.53 9.99 3.51
N PRO A 9 -13.47 10.92 3.72
CA PRO A 9 -13.45 11.76 4.91
C PRO A 9 -13.50 10.92 6.19
N PHE A 10 -12.80 11.35 7.23
CA PHE A 10 -12.94 10.76 8.56
C PHE A 10 -12.96 11.83 9.64
N TYR A 11 -13.36 11.44 10.84
CA TYR A 11 -13.50 12.31 11.98
C TYR A 11 -12.83 11.72 13.21
N TRP A 12 -12.01 12.52 13.88
CA TRP A 12 -11.44 12.17 15.17
C TRP A 12 -12.30 12.71 16.32
N ASP A 13 -12.78 11.81 17.18
CA ASP A 13 -13.39 12.16 18.45
C ASP A 13 -12.40 11.96 19.59
N ALA A 14 -11.65 13.01 19.92
CA ALA A 14 -10.66 12.98 20.99
C ALA A 14 -11.24 12.62 22.37
N LYS A 15 -12.51 12.95 22.63
CA LYS A 15 -13.12 12.65 23.94
C LYS A 15 -13.49 11.18 24.06
N ALA A 16 -13.98 10.59 22.97
CA ALA A 16 -14.35 9.18 22.94
C ALA A 16 -13.17 8.26 22.57
N GLY A 17 -12.06 8.81 22.07
CA GLY A 17 -10.94 8.03 21.52
C GLY A 17 -11.31 7.29 20.24
N LYS A 18 -12.24 7.83 19.44
CA LYS A 18 -12.81 7.14 18.28
C LYS A 18 -12.44 7.79 16.96
N LEU A 19 -12.18 6.95 15.97
CA LEU A 19 -12.08 7.37 14.57
C LEU A 19 -13.33 6.92 13.81
N TRP A 20 -14.06 7.89 13.30
CA TRP A 20 -15.26 7.68 12.51
C TRP A 20 -14.94 7.84 11.02
N LEU A 21 -15.29 6.86 10.21
CA LEU A 21 -15.09 6.89 8.76
C LEU A 21 -16.40 7.26 8.06
N GLU A 22 -16.34 8.21 7.13
CA GLU A 22 -17.45 8.56 6.23
C GLU A 22 -17.33 7.75 4.94
N ILE A 23 -18.37 6.99 4.62
CA ILE A 23 -18.46 6.19 3.40
C ILE A 23 -19.50 6.84 2.49
N ASP A 24 -19.04 7.27 1.31
CA ASP A 24 -19.82 8.00 0.29
C ASP A 24 -19.72 7.36 -1.11
N LYS A 25 -18.84 6.36 -1.29
CA LYS A 25 -18.52 5.67 -2.55
C LYS A 25 -18.89 4.19 -2.48
N TRP A 26 -20.18 3.89 -2.58
CA TRP A 26 -20.68 2.50 -2.53
C TRP A 26 -20.31 1.72 -3.78
N ASN A 27 -19.94 0.45 -3.60
CA ASN A 27 -19.61 -0.50 -4.66
C ASN A 27 -18.52 -0.03 -5.64
N SER A 28 -17.81 1.05 -5.30
CA SER A 28 -16.71 1.59 -6.09
C SER A 28 -15.41 1.02 -5.57
N GLU A 29 -14.58 0.51 -6.48
CA GLU A 29 -13.30 -0.09 -6.13
C GLU A 29 -12.26 0.98 -5.76
N PHE A 30 -11.46 0.68 -4.75
CA PHE A 30 -10.28 1.44 -4.35
C PHE A 30 -9.20 0.47 -3.87
N LEU A 31 -7.96 0.94 -3.76
CA LEU A 31 -6.87 0.10 -3.27
C LEU A 31 -6.74 0.24 -1.74
N TYR A 32 -6.80 -0.87 -1.03
CA TYR A 32 -6.39 -0.99 0.36
C TYR A 32 -4.92 -1.36 0.39
N VAL A 33 -4.10 -0.62 1.13
CA VAL A 33 -2.68 -0.92 1.31
C VAL A 33 -2.33 -0.86 2.78
N GLU A 34 -1.61 -1.85 3.28
CA GLU A 34 -0.98 -1.79 4.59
C GLU A 34 0.53 -1.57 4.50
N SER A 35 1.11 -0.99 5.54
CA SER A 35 2.56 -0.87 5.66
C SER A 35 3.02 -0.75 7.11
N LEU A 36 4.32 -0.89 7.31
CA LEU A 36 5.00 -0.82 8.60
C LEU A 36 5.93 0.42 8.66
N PRO A 37 5.40 1.65 8.84
CA PRO A 37 6.22 2.87 8.89
C PRO A 37 7.21 2.92 10.06
N ALA A 38 7.01 2.13 11.12
CA ALA A 38 8.00 1.91 12.17
C ALA A 38 8.05 0.44 12.54
N GLY A 39 9.11 -0.25 12.10
CA GLY A 39 9.35 -1.66 12.38
C GLY A 39 10.28 -1.92 13.58
N ILE A 40 10.85 -3.13 13.62
CA ILE A 40 11.63 -3.66 14.76
C ILE A 40 13.15 -3.42 14.57
N GLY A 41 13.60 -3.09 13.36
CA GLY A 41 15.01 -2.73 13.10
C GLY A 41 15.97 -3.92 13.05
N SER A 42 15.45 -5.13 12.82
CA SER A 42 16.23 -6.35 12.58
C SER A 42 15.87 -6.94 11.22
N ASN A 43 16.86 -6.96 10.32
CA ASN A 43 16.73 -7.50 8.98
C ASN A 43 16.31 -8.98 9.00
N ASP A 44 16.86 -9.76 9.94
CA ASP A 44 16.61 -11.21 10.03
C ASP A 44 15.20 -11.52 10.56
N ILE A 45 14.57 -10.57 11.25
CA ILE A 45 13.14 -10.66 11.61
C ILE A 45 12.26 -10.32 10.41
N GLY A 46 12.71 -9.45 9.51
CA GLY A 46 11.97 -9.07 8.30
C GLY A 46 10.79 -8.12 8.54
N LEU A 47 10.84 -7.35 9.63
CA LEU A 47 9.85 -6.34 10.02
C LEU A 47 10.51 -4.95 10.04
N ASP A 48 10.86 -4.47 8.86
CA ASP A 48 11.63 -3.24 8.67
C ASP A 48 10.73 -2.00 8.57
N ARG A 49 11.25 -0.84 8.99
CA ARG A 49 10.61 0.45 8.74
C ARG A 49 10.46 0.68 7.23
N GLY A 50 9.26 1.11 6.82
CA GLY A 50 8.93 1.42 5.43
C GLY A 50 8.52 0.20 4.61
N GLN A 51 8.37 -0.96 5.23
CA GLN A 51 7.94 -2.17 4.54
C GLN A 51 6.47 -2.03 4.13
N VAL A 52 6.20 -2.10 2.82
CA VAL A 52 4.84 -2.24 2.30
C VAL A 52 4.40 -3.70 2.50
N GLY A 53 3.19 -3.89 3.02
CA GLY A 53 2.58 -5.19 3.25
C GLY A 53 1.65 -5.59 2.11
N GLN A 54 0.52 -6.21 2.47
CA GLN A 54 -0.50 -6.59 1.50
C GLN A 54 -1.20 -5.38 0.86
N SER A 55 -1.64 -5.58 -0.38
CA SER A 55 -2.55 -4.66 -1.06
C SER A 55 -3.68 -5.41 -1.74
N HIS A 56 -4.88 -4.82 -1.71
CA HIS A 56 -6.10 -5.43 -2.23
C HIS A 56 -6.96 -4.41 -2.96
N ILE A 57 -7.53 -4.79 -4.10
CA ILE A 57 -8.69 -4.09 -4.65
C ILE A 57 -9.87 -4.36 -3.73
N VAL A 58 -10.44 -3.32 -3.15
CA VAL A 58 -11.54 -3.42 -2.20
C VAL A 58 -12.69 -2.51 -2.56
N ARG A 59 -13.88 -2.80 -2.03
CA ARG A 59 -15.06 -1.93 -2.12
C ARG A 59 -15.89 -2.00 -0.85
N PHE A 60 -16.64 -0.95 -0.58
CA PHE A 60 -17.68 -0.96 0.45
C PHE A 60 -19.00 -1.44 -0.16
N GLU A 61 -19.50 -2.57 0.36
CA GLU A 61 -20.83 -3.07 0.04
C GLU A 61 -21.76 -2.90 1.23
N ARG A 62 -23.03 -2.58 0.96
CA ARG A 62 -24.02 -2.36 2.02
C ARG A 62 -25.11 -3.43 1.99
N THR A 63 -25.36 -4.02 3.15
CA THR A 63 -26.45 -4.98 3.36
C THR A 63 -27.21 -4.60 4.63
N GLY A 64 -28.31 -3.86 4.47
CA GLY A 64 -29.09 -3.34 5.59
C GLY A 64 -28.28 -2.37 6.47
N PRO A 65 -28.15 -2.63 7.79
CA PRO A 65 -27.39 -1.78 8.71
C PRO A 65 -25.88 -2.08 8.70
N ARG A 66 -25.45 -3.10 7.95
CA ARG A 66 -24.04 -3.52 7.86
C ARG A 66 -23.39 -2.98 6.61
N VAL A 67 -22.15 -2.55 6.76
CA VAL A 67 -21.26 -2.19 5.65
C VAL A 67 -20.07 -3.13 5.66
N LEU A 68 -19.87 -3.86 4.57
CA LEU A 68 -18.77 -4.80 4.41
C LEU A 68 -17.66 -4.15 3.60
N LEU A 69 -16.41 -4.27 4.06
CA LEU A 69 -15.24 -4.01 3.23
C LEU A 69 -14.83 -5.33 2.59
N ILE A 70 -15.00 -5.45 1.28
CA ILE A 70 -14.78 -6.69 0.54
C ILE A 70 -13.58 -6.51 -0.37
N ALA A 71 -12.64 -7.45 -0.32
CA ALA A 71 -11.52 -7.58 -1.24
C ALA A 71 -11.88 -8.50 -2.43
N SER A 72 -11.71 -7.98 -3.63
CA SER A 72 -11.85 -8.72 -4.89
C SER A 72 -10.72 -9.73 -5.06
N ASN A 73 -11.01 -10.87 -5.67
CA ASN A 73 -9.99 -11.86 -6.00
C ASN A 73 -9.39 -11.58 -7.38
N GLU A 74 -8.23 -10.91 -7.36
CA GLU A 74 -7.55 -10.49 -8.58
C GLU A 74 -6.65 -11.57 -9.19
N ALA A 75 -6.55 -12.76 -8.58
CA ALA A 75 -5.73 -13.85 -9.11
C ALA A 75 -6.47 -14.71 -10.14
N PHE A 76 -7.81 -14.69 -10.15
CA PHE A 76 -8.65 -15.47 -11.05
C PHE A 76 -9.71 -14.55 -11.67
N ARG A 77 -9.66 -14.37 -12.99
CA ARG A 77 -10.50 -13.40 -13.72
C ARG A 77 -11.06 -14.01 -15.00
N ALA A 78 -12.01 -13.33 -15.62
CA ALA A 78 -12.39 -13.55 -17.02
C ALA A 78 -12.43 -12.21 -17.75
N ASN A 79 -11.48 -12.00 -18.67
CA ASN A 79 -11.43 -10.79 -19.50
C ASN A 79 -12.24 -11.01 -20.78
N THR A 80 -13.55 -10.83 -20.65
CA THR A 80 -14.56 -11.12 -21.67
C THR A 80 -15.66 -10.09 -21.60
N ASP A 81 -16.35 -9.85 -22.70
CA ASP A 81 -17.57 -9.03 -22.72
C ASP A 81 -18.80 -9.81 -22.19
N ASN A 82 -18.70 -11.13 -22.05
CA ASN A 82 -19.77 -11.98 -21.52
C ASN A 82 -19.95 -11.81 -19.99
N ALA A 83 -21.08 -11.20 -19.58
CA ALA A 83 -21.38 -10.97 -18.18
C ALA A 83 -21.59 -12.25 -17.35
N ASP A 84 -22.13 -13.32 -17.96
CA ASP A 84 -22.38 -14.58 -17.26
C ASP A 84 -21.07 -15.34 -16.99
N GLU A 85 -20.12 -15.26 -17.91
CA GLU A 85 -18.79 -15.84 -17.75
C GLU A 85 -18.00 -15.12 -16.65
N ARG A 86 -18.03 -13.78 -16.62
CA ARG A 86 -17.45 -12.99 -15.51
C ARG A 86 -18.08 -13.35 -14.16
N ARG A 87 -19.40 -13.51 -14.12
CA ARG A 87 -20.12 -13.92 -12.90
C ARG A 87 -19.73 -15.33 -12.47
N ALA A 88 -19.64 -16.29 -13.40
CA ALA A 88 -19.26 -17.66 -13.09
C ALA A 88 -17.87 -17.75 -12.45
N VAL A 89 -16.89 -16.98 -12.93
CA VAL A 89 -15.56 -16.91 -12.30
C VAL A 89 -15.63 -16.24 -10.93
N LYS A 90 -16.36 -15.12 -10.81
CA LYS A 90 -16.55 -14.44 -9.52
C LYS A 90 -17.18 -15.35 -8.47
N ASP A 91 -18.16 -16.16 -8.83
CA ASP A 91 -18.85 -17.07 -7.91
C ASP A 91 -18.02 -18.33 -7.61
N ALA A 92 -17.11 -18.73 -8.52
CA ALA A 92 -16.24 -19.89 -8.36
C ALA A 92 -15.00 -19.61 -7.49
N PHE A 93 -14.52 -18.37 -7.45
CA PHE A 93 -13.35 -17.97 -6.67
C PHE A 93 -13.73 -16.96 -5.60
N ALA A 94 -13.61 -17.36 -4.33
CA ALA A 94 -14.07 -16.56 -3.21
C ALA A 94 -13.40 -15.17 -3.14
N GLU A 95 -14.24 -14.17 -2.89
CA GLU A 95 -13.83 -12.86 -2.37
C GLU A 95 -13.60 -12.94 -0.85
N SER A 96 -12.95 -11.94 -0.28
CA SER A 96 -12.70 -11.88 1.17
C SER A 96 -13.37 -10.66 1.81
N THR A 97 -14.23 -10.88 2.80
CA THR A 97 -14.74 -9.78 3.64
C THR A 97 -13.69 -9.43 4.69
N LEU A 98 -13.00 -8.30 4.51
CA LEU A 98 -11.93 -7.83 5.40
C LEU A 98 -12.46 -7.20 6.69
N TRP A 99 -13.68 -6.67 6.66
CA TRP A 99 -14.35 -6.11 7.83
C TRP A 99 -15.85 -5.93 7.64
N GLY A 100 -16.60 -5.90 8.74
CA GLY A 100 -18.01 -5.54 8.78
C GLY A 100 -18.26 -4.41 9.78
N PHE A 101 -18.59 -3.23 9.27
CA PHE A 101 -18.99 -2.07 10.06
C PHE A 101 -20.50 -2.07 10.35
N GLU A 102 -20.89 -1.42 11.44
CA GLU A 102 -22.27 -1.01 11.69
C GLU A 102 -22.41 0.48 11.41
N VAL A 103 -23.50 0.87 10.76
CA VAL A 103 -23.77 2.28 10.50
C VAL A 103 -24.27 2.97 11.77
N ALA A 104 -23.56 4.02 12.17
CA ALA A 104 -23.89 4.81 13.35
C ALA A 104 -24.77 6.02 13.04
N ALA A 105 -24.63 6.61 11.85
CA ALA A 105 -25.44 7.71 11.37
C ALA A 105 -25.44 7.77 9.83
N GLU A 106 -26.48 8.37 9.25
CA GLU A 106 -26.61 8.50 7.79
C GLU A 106 -27.17 9.86 7.41
N GLU A 107 -26.72 10.37 6.28
CA GLU A 107 -27.26 11.57 5.65
C GLU A 107 -27.17 11.44 4.12
N GLY A 108 -28.32 11.28 3.47
CA GLY A 108 -28.39 11.06 2.02
C GLY A 108 -27.67 9.76 1.63
N ASN A 109 -26.66 9.87 0.75
CA ASN A 109 -25.85 8.73 0.30
C ASN A 109 -24.62 8.45 1.20
N ARG A 110 -24.48 9.16 2.32
CA ARG A 110 -23.31 9.03 3.20
C ARG A 110 -23.67 8.24 4.46
N ALA A 111 -22.77 7.35 4.87
CA ALA A 111 -22.84 6.65 6.14
C ALA A 111 -21.62 6.96 6.99
N LEU A 112 -21.81 7.11 8.29
CA LEU A 112 -20.75 7.21 9.28
C LEU A 112 -20.63 5.89 10.03
N VAL A 113 -19.42 5.33 10.07
CA VAL A 113 -19.12 4.07 10.77
C VAL A 113 -18.01 4.27 11.80
N ASP A 114 -18.07 3.53 12.91
CA ASP A 114 -16.97 3.47 13.88
C ASP A 114 -15.86 2.56 13.32
N ALA A 115 -14.73 3.15 12.93
CA ALA A 115 -13.58 2.45 12.36
C ALA A 115 -12.45 2.23 13.39
N THR A 116 -12.72 2.47 14.68
CA THR A 116 -11.70 2.44 15.73
C THR A 116 -11.01 1.08 15.81
N VAL A 117 -11.77 -0.01 15.96
CA VAL A 117 -11.21 -1.37 16.08
C VAL A 117 -10.67 -1.87 14.74
N PHE A 118 -11.24 -1.39 13.62
CA PHE A 118 -10.74 -1.70 12.29
C PHE A 118 -9.30 -1.24 12.11
N TYR A 119 -8.95 -0.04 12.56
CA TYR A 119 -7.58 0.47 12.45
C TYR A 119 -6.65 -0.03 13.56
N LEU A 120 -7.15 -0.33 14.76
CA LEU A 120 -6.32 -0.80 15.89
C LEU A 120 -6.04 -2.31 15.87
N ARG A 121 -6.14 -2.97 14.72
CA ARG A 121 -5.84 -4.39 14.54
C ARG A 121 -4.47 -4.57 13.90
N ASP A 122 -3.86 -5.72 14.14
CA ASP A 122 -2.69 -6.17 13.39
C ASP A 122 -3.11 -6.56 11.97
N VAL A 123 -2.69 -5.77 10.99
CA VAL A 123 -2.91 -6.04 9.57
C VAL A 123 -1.67 -6.66 8.95
N HIS A 124 -0.48 -6.31 9.48
CA HIS A 124 0.81 -6.75 8.93
C HIS A 124 1.28 -8.14 9.39
N GLY A 125 0.53 -8.79 10.29
CA GLY A 125 0.76 -10.17 10.74
C GLY A 125 1.98 -10.33 11.63
N ILE A 126 2.24 -9.36 12.50
CA ILE A 126 3.46 -9.28 13.34
C ILE A 126 3.69 -10.55 14.17
N PRO A 127 2.72 -11.09 14.93
CA PRO A 127 2.90 -12.32 15.70
C PRO A 127 3.26 -13.53 14.84
N GLY A 128 2.63 -13.65 13.66
CA GLY A 128 2.89 -14.76 12.75
C GLY A 128 4.33 -14.73 12.23
N THR A 129 4.84 -13.53 11.88
CA THR A 129 6.22 -13.35 11.45
C THR A 129 7.21 -13.67 12.57
N LEU A 130 6.97 -13.16 13.79
CA LEU A 130 7.82 -13.46 14.95
C LEU A 130 7.84 -14.95 15.28
N GLN A 131 6.69 -15.62 15.25
CA GLN A 131 6.59 -17.05 15.52
C GLN A 131 7.35 -17.88 14.46
N ARG A 132 7.16 -17.59 13.17
CA ARG A 132 7.89 -18.27 12.07
C ARG A 132 9.40 -18.11 12.20
N ASN A 133 9.85 -16.94 12.64
CA ASN A 133 11.26 -16.65 12.88
C ASN A 133 11.76 -17.08 14.26
N GLN A 134 10.99 -17.88 15.01
CA GLN A 134 11.36 -18.43 16.33
C GLN A 134 11.67 -17.34 17.38
N GLN A 135 10.99 -16.20 17.30
CA GLN A 135 11.19 -15.07 18.20
C GLN A 135 10.24 -15.03 19.39
N GLY A 136 9.36 -16.03 19.54
CA GLY A 136 8.38 -16.12 20.62
C GLY A 136 6.94 -16.03 20.12
N GLN A 137 5.98 -16.25 21.03
CA GLN A 137 4.55 -16.19 20.73
C GLN A 137 3.96 -14.89 21.28
N PHE A 138 3.82 -13.90 20.42
CA PHE A 138 3.26 -12.61 20.79
C PHE A 138 1.76 -12.54 20.49
N ARG A 139 1.06 -11.64 21.18
CA ARG A 139 -0.34 -11.29 20.90
C ARG A 139 -0.52 -9.79 21.02
N LEU A 140 -1.42 -9.22 20.23
CA LEU A 140 -1.76 -7.80 20.31
C LEU A 140 -2.34 -7.49 21.71
N ASP A 141 -1.79 -6.48 22.37
CA ASP A 141 -2.29 -5.96 23.63
C ASP A 141 -3.05 -4.65 23.39
N ALA A 142 -4.37 -4.77 23.25
CA ALA A 142 -5.25 -3.65 22.93
C ALA A 142 -5.16 -2.49 23.95
N THR A 143 -4.75 -2.74 25.19
CA THR A 143 -4.64 -1.70 26.23
C THR A 143 -3.46 -0.75 26.01
N ARG A 144 -2.52 -1.16 25.17
CA ARG A 144 -1.31 -0.39 24.80
C ARG A 144 -1.32 0.06 23.34
N CYS A 145 -2.48 0.00 22.68
CA CYS A 145 -2.65 0.43 21.30
C CYS A 145 -3.33 1.80 21.23
N ALA A 146 -2.92 2.64 20.28
CA ALA A 146 -3.48 3.96 20.09
C ALA A 146 -3.29 4.48 18.66
N PHE A 147 -4.11 5.44 18.24
CA PHE A 147 -3.88 6.17 17.00
C PHE A 147 -2.62 7.03 17.08
N TYR A 148 -1.82 7.01 16.02
CA TYR A 148 -0.66 7.90 15.88
C TYR A 148 -1.04 9.12 15.02
N LEU A 149 -1.74 10.07 15.65
CA LEU A 149 -2.38 11.19 14.96
C LEU A 149 -1.45 12.10 14.15
N ALA A 150 -0.15 12.13 14.48
CA ALA A 150 0.83 12.92 13.73
C ALA A 150 0.96 12.48 12.25
N ASN A 151 0.66 11.21 11.95
CA ASN A 151 0.62 10.64 10.61
C ASN A 151 -0.78 10.07 10.24
N THR A 152 -1.81 10.47 10.97
CA THR A 152 -3.20 10.24 10.55
C THR A 152 -3.66 11.44 9.72
N LYS A 153 -3.66 11.30 8.40
CA LYS A 153 -3.83 12.39 7.43
C LYS A 153 -4.80 11.98 6.32
N ASN A 154 -5.25 12.97 5.55
CA ASN A 154 -6.15 12.71 4.45
C ASN A 154 -5.80 13.63 3.28
N PHE A 155 -5.74 13.05 2.09
CA PHE A 155 -5.28 13.71 0.87
C PHE A 155 -6.35 13.53 -0.22
N PRO A 156 -6.28 14.28 -1.34
CA PRO A 156 -7.28 14.18 -2.39
C PRO A 156 -7.42 12.78 -3.00
N LYS A 157 -6.33 12.00 -3.02
CA LYS A 157 -6.27 10.68 -3.68
C LYS A 157 -6.10 9.52 -2.72
N ASN A 158 -5.95 9.78 -1.42
CA ASN A 158 -5.74 8.73 -0.44
C ASN A 158 -6.09 9.16 0.99
N THR A 159 -6.58 8.20 1.77
CA THR A 159 -6.87 8.35 3.21
C THR A 159 -5.88 7.53 4.01
N GLU A 160 -5.21 8.15 4.98
CA GLU A 160 -4.04 7.60 5.65
C GLU A 160 -4.25 7.53 7.16
N VAL A 161 -4.24 6.34 7.75
CA VAL A 161 -4.39 6.14 9.19
C VAL A 161 -3.26 5.29 9.74
N GLU A 162 -2.43 5.92 10.59
CA GLU A 162 -1.36 5.26 11.33
C GLU A 162 -1.78 4.95 12.77
N THR A 163 -1.40 3.76 13.26
CA THR A 163 -1.63 3.32 14.63
C THR A 163 -0.34 2.82 15.27
N THR A 164 -0.19 3.07 16.57
CA THR A 164 0.83 2.46 17.41
C THR A 164 0.24 1.20 18.03
N LEU A 165 0.83 0.05 17.73
CA LEU A 165 0.38 -1.26 18.20
C LEU A 165 1.46 -1.93 19.04
N THR A 166 1.07 -2.44 20.20
CA THR A 166 1.97 -3.19 21.08
C THR A 166 1.57 -4.65 21.12
N PHE A 167 2.56 -5.51 20.94
CA PHE A 167 2.46 -6.95 21.00
C PHE A 167 3.21 -7.48 22.23
N ALA A 168 2.54 -8.32 23.01
CA ALA A 168 3.03 -8.83 24.27
C ALA A 168 3.22 -10.34 24.25
N THR A 169 4.18 -10.85 25.02
CA THR A 169 4.34 -12.28 25.29
C THR A 169 4.54 -12.50 26.79
N GLU A 170 3.96 -13.57 27.32
CA GLU A 170 4.26 -14.09 28.66
C GLU A 170 5.45 -15.07 28.66
N GLY A 171 5.83 -15.57 27.48
CA GLY A 171 6.98 -16.44 27.29
C GLY A 171 8.26 -15.70 26.91
N GLU A 172 9.33 -16.46 26.69
CA GLU A 172 10.64 -15.93 26.29
C GLU A 172 10.63 -15.37 24.87
N ALA A 173 11.12 -14.13 24.72
CA ALA A 173 11.40 -13.54 23.43
C ALA A 173 12.69 -14.12 22.84
N GLY A 174 12.78 -14.29 21.53
CA GLY A 174 13.97 -14.81 20.87
C GLY A 174 15.16 -13.85 20.90
N PRO A 175 16.36 -14.33 20.54
CA PRO A 175 17.60 -13.57 20.64
C PRO A 175 17.62 -12.30 19.76
N LEU A 176 16.97 -12.32 18.60
CA LEU A 176 16.94 -11.15 17.70
C LEU A 176 16.04 -10.05 18.26
N VAL A 177 14.90 -10.40 18.83
CA VAL A 177 14.05 -9.42 19.53
C VAL A 177 14.81 -8.83 20.72
N ARG A 178 15.45 -9.68 21.53
CA ARG A 178 16.22 -9.23 22.70
C ARG A 178 17.36 -8.28 22.36
N SER A 179 17.94 -8.37 21.16
CA SER A 179 19.07 -7.51 20.77
C SER A 179 18.65 -6.13 20.27
N VAL A 180 17.39 -5.94 19.87
CA VAL A 180 16.91 -4.68 19.25
C VAL A 180 15.75 -4.02 20.00
N THR A 181 15.23 -4.66 21.05
CA THR A 181 14.11 -4.11 21.84
C THR A 181 14.52 -3.89 23.31
N PRO A 182 14.11 -2.76 23.92
CA PRO A 182 14.48 -2.45 25.30
C PRO A 182 13.77 -3.35 26.32
N VAL A 183 12.52 -3.76 26.04
CA VAL A 183 11.75 -4.71 26.84
C VAL A 183 11.27 -5.83 25.91
N PRO A 184 11.98 -6.97 25.85
CA PRO A 184 11.74 -8.00 24.84
C PRO A 184 10.35 -8.64 24.86
N GLN A 185 9.67 -8.60 26.01
CA GLN A 185 8.31 -9.11 26.19
C GLN A 185 7.24 -8.17 25.62
N ALA A 186 7.61 -6.98 25.17
CA ALA A 186 6.70 -5.94 24.68
C ALA A 186 7.28 -5.24 23.44
N ILE A 187 6.83 -5.66 22.26
CA ILE A 187 7.25 -5.07 20.99
C ILE A 187 6.21 -4.03 20.58
N THR A 188 6.64 -2.80 20.33
CA THR A 188 5.75 -1.74 19.83
C THR A 188 6.22 -1.32 18.44
N VAL A 189 5.28 -1.35 17.49
CA VAL A 189 5.48 -0.94 16.10
C VAL A 189 4.42 0.08 15.72
N ARG A 190 4.59 0.71 14.55
CA ARG A 190 3.50 1.48 13.94
C ARG A 190 3.11 0.84 12.63
N GLU A 191 1.82 0.52 12.53
CA GLU A 191 1.18 0.00 11.32
C GLU A 191 0.31 1.09 10.71
N HIS A 192 0.16 0.99 9.40
CA HIS A 192 -0.47 2.02 8.61
C HIS A 192 -1.40 1.43 7.58
N VAL A 193 -2.61 1.98 7.49
CA VAL A 193 -3.61 1.62 6.48
C VAL A 193 -3.87 2.82 5.58
N SER A 194 -3.78 2.58 4.28
CA SER A 194 -4.05 3.55 3.22
C SER A 194 -5.21 3.07 2.35
N PHE A 195 -6.17 3.97 2.11
CA PHE A 195 -7.21 3.78 1.08
C PHE A 195 -6.89 4.71 -0.09
N VAL A 196 -6.56 4.16 -1.25
CA VAL A 196 -6.04 4.89 -2.40
C VAL A 196 -7.04 4.84 -3.57
N GLU A 197 -7.26 6.00 -4.19
CA GLU A 197 -8.01 6.11 -5.45
C GLU A 197 -7.32 5.31 -6.57
N LEU A 198 -8.07 4.47 -7.28
CA LEU A 198 -7.54 3.75 -8.43
C LEU A 198 -7.26 4.70 -9.61
N PRO A 199 -6.23 4.42 -10.42
CA PRO A 199 -5.94 5.22 -11.60
C PRO A 199 -7.11 5.16 -12.60
N PRO A 200 -7.26 6.20 -13.45
CA PRO A 200 -8.26 6.18 -14.51
C PRO A 200 -7.93 5.09 -15.54
N SER A 201 -8.92 4.74 -16.37
CA SER A 201 -8.79 3.76 -17.44
C SER A 201 -7.73 4.13 -18.51
N GLY A 202 -7.53 3.24 -19.49
CA GLY A 202 -6.60 3.48 -20.60
C GLY A 202 -5.12 3.22 -20.28
N PHE A 203 -4.83 2.45 -19.24
CA PHE A 203 -3.50 1.87 -19.06
C PHE A 203 -3.29 0.79 -20.14
N LYS A 204 -2.09 0.71 -20.70
CA LYS A 204 -1.72 -0.33 -21.68
C LYS A 204 -0.73 -1.27 -21.01
N PRO A 205 -1.18 -2.46 -20.56
CA PRO A 205 -0.29 -3.46 -19.97
C PRO A 205 0.81 -3.88 -20.96
N ARG A 206 1.96 -4.30 -20.41
CA ARG A 206 3.07 -4.86 -21.20
C ARG A 206 3.36 -6.27 -20.72
N VAL A 207 3.31 -7.23 -21.64
CA VAL A 207 3.54 -8.64 -21.34
C VAL A 207 4.93 -8.81 -20.73
N ASN A 208 5.02 -9.62 -19.68
CA ASN A 208 6.29 -9.93 -19.04
C ASN A 208 7.19 -10.77 -19.96
N ASP A 209 8.43 -10.31 -20.13
CA ASP A 209 9.50 -11.10 -20.73
C ASP A 209 10.45 -11.56 -19.61
N PRO A 210 10.64 -12.88 -19.41
CA PRO A 210 11.46 -13.40 -18.32
C PRO A 210 12.93 -12.97 -18.39
N ARG A 211 13.41 -12.46 -19.54
CA ARG A 211 14.77 -11.96 -19.71
C ARG A 211 14.97 -10.53 -19.18
N ALA A 212 13.87 -9.81 -18.88
CA ALA A 212 13.91 -8.38 -18.59
C ALA A 212 13.95 -8.02 -17.10
N GLY A 213 13.73 -8.99 -16.19
CA GLY A 213 13.90 -8.79 -14.75
C GLY A 213 12.95 -7.78 -14.07
N TYR A 214 11.79 -7.49 -14.67
CA TYR A 214 10.79 -6.60 -14.09
C TYR A 214 9.94 -7.30 -13.03
N PHE A 215 9.56 -6.55 -11.98
CA PHE A 215 8.39 -6.89 -11.17
C PHE A 215 7.11 -6.85 -12.01
N GLY A 216 6.05 -7.46 -11.51
CA GLY A 216 4.83 -7.55 -12.26
C GLY A 216 3.76 -8.38 -11.57
N ILE A 217 2.66 -8.53 -12.30
CA ILE A 217 1.50 -9.29 -11.88
C ILE A 217 1.39 -10.61 -12.64
N GLN A 218 0.72 -11.56 -12.00
CA GLN A 218 0.29 -12.81 -12.62
C GLN A 218 -1.13 -13.13 -12.20
N TYR A 219 -1.97 -13.53 -13.14
CA TYR A 219 -3.33 -14.01 -12.86
C TYR A 219 -3.74 -15.10 -13.87
N MET A 220 -4.77 -15.86 -13.54
CA MET A 220 -5.41 -16.83 -14.44
C MET A 220 -6.63 -16.19 -15.09
N ASP A 221 -6.70 -16.22 -16.42
CA ASP A 221 -7.80 -15.68 -17.20
C ASP A 221 -8.66 -16.79 -17.79
N PHE A 222 -9.80 -17.08 -17.18
CA PHE A 222 -10.72 -18.15 -17.56
C PHE A 222 -11.48 -17.90 -18.86
N ALA A 223 -11.39 -16.69 -19.42
CA ALA A 223 -11.86 -16.41 -20.78
C ALA A 223 -10.83 -16.81 -21.85
N THR A 224 -9.67 -17.35 -21.45
CA THR A 224 -8.61 -17.76 -22.38
C THR A 224 -9.04 -18.96 -23.22
N PRO A 225 -8.88 -18.93 -24.56
CA PRO A 225 -9.08 -20.10 -25.41
C PRO A 225 -8.23 -21.30 -24.96
N ILE A 226 -8.75 -22.52 -25.11
CA ILE A 226 -8.09 -23.75 -24.65
C ILE A 226 -6.67 -23.95 -25.23
N SER A 227 -6.41 -23.42 -26.42
CA SER A 227 -5.09 -23.49 -27.08
C SER A 227 -4.03 -22.59 -26.45
N ASP A 228 -4.44 -21.62 -25.63
CA ASP A 228 -3.58 -20.53 -25.18
C ASP A 228 -3.25 -20.67 -23.68
N PRO A 229 -2.10 -20.16 -23.22
CA PRO A 229 -1.77 -20.18 -21.80
C PRO A 229 -2.78 -19.38 -20.96
N ILE A 230 -3.47 -20.06 -20.04
CA ILE A 230 -4.44 -19.44 -19.12
C ILE A 230 -3.80 -18.41 -18.18
N VAL A 231 -2.52 -18.62 -17.84
CA VAL A 231 -1.77 -17.71 -16.96
C VAL A 231 -1.27 -16.52 -17.76
N LYS A 232 -1.71 -15.32 -17.38
CA LYS A 232 -1.24 -14.05 -17.93
C LYS A 232 -0.20 -13.42 -17.01
N ARG A 233 0.80 -12.77 -17.61
CA ARG A 233 1.90 -12.10 -16.88
C ARG A 233 2.18 -10.75 -17.52
N TYR A 234 2.21 -9.71 -16.70
CA TYR A 234 2.51 -8.34 -17.13
C TYR A 234 3.56 -7.73 -16.21
N ILE A 235 4.33 -6.78 -16.73
CA ILE A 235 5.29 -6.02 -15.92
C ILE A 235 4.59 -4.84 -15.25
N ASP A 236 5.08 -4.48 -14.06
CA ASP A 236 4.73 -3.21 -13.42
C ASP A 236 5.51 -2.09 -14.10
N HIS A 237 4.81 -1.05 -14.53
CA HIS A 237 5.45 0.13 -15.09
C HIS A 237 4.62 1.40 -14.91
N HIS A 238 5.31 2.54 -14.86
CA HIS A 238 4.67 3.85 -14.84
C HIS A 238 3.88 4.10 -16.14
N ARG A 239 2.76 4.81 -16.03
CA ARG A 239 2.05 5.36 -17.19
C ARG A 239 2.91 6.48 -17.79
N LEU A 240 3.57 6.19 -18.91
CA LEU A 240 4.40 7.15 -19.63
C LEU A 240 3.94 7.27 -21.09
N GLN A 241 3.69 8.50 -21.53
CA GLN A 241 3.24 8.83 -22.88
C GLN A 241 3.99 10.07 -23.35
N LYS A 242 4.42 10.07 -24.62
CA LYS A 242 4.99 11.26 -25.27
C LYS A 242 3.90 12.33 -25.48
N LYS A 243 4.24 13.60 -25.30
CA LYS A 243 3.39 14.73 -25.75
C LYS A 243 3.16 14.70 -27.25
N ASP A 244 4.22 14.42 -28.02
CA ASP A 244 4.15 14.15 -29.46
C ASP A 244 4.50 12.67 -29.72
N PRO A 245 3.51 11.81 -29.99
CA PRO A 245 3.73 10.40 -30.28
C PRO A 245 4.51 10.13 -31.58
N ALA A 246 4.49 11.07 -32.53
CA ALA A 246 5.16 10.92 -33.82
C ALA A 246 6.64 11.36 -33.78
N ALA A 247 7.01 12.19 -32.81
CA ALA A 247 8.38 12.62 -32.64
C ALA A 247 9.30 11.47 -32.19
N ALA A 248 10.47 11.37 -32.85
CA ALA A 248 11.55 10.48 -32.42
C ALA A 248 11.92 10.74 -30.95
N MET A 249 11.91 12.01 -30.54
CA MET A 249 12.24 12.46 -29.20
C MET A 249 11.21 13.47 -28.69
N SER A 250 10.54 13.18 -27.57
CA SER A 250 9.48 14.06 -27.00
C SER A 250 9.56 14.12 -25.48
N GLU A 251 9.14 15.24 -24.90
CA GLU A 251 8.82 15.29 -23.47
C GLU A 251 7.63 14.36 -23.14
N PRO A 252 7.51 13.88 -21.89
CA PRO A 252 6.34 13.13 -21.46
C PRO A 252 5.15 14.05 -21.20
N VAL A 253 3.94 13.49 -21.28
CA VAL A 253 2.72 14.17 -20.79
C VAL A 253 2.82 14.42 -19.28
N LYS A 254 3.27 13.41 -18.52
CA LYS A 254 3.59 13.50 -17.09
C LYS A 254 4.96 12.86 -16.83
N PRO A 255 5.94 13.61 -16.28
CA PRO A 255 7.23 13.03 -15.92
C PRO A 255 7.10 12.09 -14.71
N ILE A 256 7.98 11.11 -14.65
CA ILE A 256 8.19 10.24 -13.49
C ILE A 256 9.19 10.97 -12.60
N VAL A 257 8.76 11.32 -11.39
CA VAL A 257 9.63 11.98 -10.41
C VAL A 257 9.71 11.10 -9.17
N TYR A 258 10.94 10.77 -8.77
CA TYR A 258 11.26 10.13 -7.50
C TYR A 258 11.90 11.15 -6.56
N TYR A 259 11.42 11.19 -5.32
CA TYR A 259 11.89 12.11 -4.31
C TYR A 259 12.74 11.37 -3.28
N VAL A 260 13.98 11.80 -3.09
CA VAL A 260 14.88 11.28 -2.06
C VAL A 260 14.48 11.85 -0.71
N ASP A 261 14.31 10.95 0.26
CA ASP A 261 14.01 11.27 1.65
C ASP A 261 15.06 12.25 2.22
N ARG A 262 14.57 13.32 2.85
CA ARG A 262 15.40 14.35 3.48
C ARG A 262 16.24 13.80 4.63
N GLY A 263 15.82 12.67 5.22
CA GLY A 263 16.53 11.95 6.27
C GLY A 263 17.82 11.27 5.80
N ALA A 264 18.06 11.14 4.50
CA ALA A 264 19.36 10.68 4.00
C ALA A 264 20.45 11.72 4.32
N PRO A 265 21.54 11.33 5.02
CA PRO A 265 22.63 12.24 5.35
C PRO A 265 23.52 12.53 4.14
N GLU A 266 24.22 13.66 4.13
CA GLU A 266 25.34 13.86 3.19
C GLU A 266 26.56 13.02 3.60
N PRO A 267 27.37 12.51 2.65
CA PRO A 267 27.28 12.68 1.19
C PRO A 267 26.34 11.68 0.50
N VAL A 268 25.69 10.79 1.26
CA VAL A 268 24.88 9.68 0.73
C VAL A 268 23.69 10.20 -0.07
N ARG A 269 23.03 11.27 0.40
CA ARG A 269 21.90 11.87 -0.32
C ARG A 269 22.30 12.35 -1.71
N SER A 270 23.41 13.06 -1.84
CA SER A 270 23.92 13.50 -3.14
C SER A 270 24.19 12.31 -4.07
N ALA A 271 24.82 11.25 -3.54
CA ALA A 271 25.08 10.03 -4.30
C ALA A 271 23.80 9.29 -4.72
N LEU A 272 22.76 9.27 -3.87
CA LEU A 272 21.45 8.69 -4.21
C LEU A 272 20.79 9.43 -5.37
N ILE A 273 20.80 10.77 -5.33
CA ILE A 273 20.22 11.61 -6.40
C ILE A 273 20.96 11.36 -7.70
N GLU A 274 22.30 11.41 -7.69
CA GLU A 274 23.12 11.22 -8.88
C GLU A 274 22.93 9.82 -9.47
N GLY A 275 23.09 8.77 -8.65
CA GLY A 275 23.02 7.39 -9.10
C GLY A 275 21.63 7.01 -9.61
N ALA A 276 20.56 7.45 -8.95
CA ALA A 276 19.21 7.21 -9.43
C ALA A 276 18.91 8.00 -10.72
N SER A 277 19.48 9.21 -10.88
CA SER A 277 19.30 10.02 -12.10
C SER A 277 19.89 9.38 -13.36
N TRP A 278 20.81 8.42 -13.24
CA TRP A 278 21.35 7.69 -14.40
C TRP A 278 20.27 6.95 -15.20
N TRP A 279 19.14 6.60 -14.57
CA TRP A 279 17.98 6.02 -15.29
C TRP A 279 17.46 6.94 -16.41
N ASN A 280 17.66 8.26 -16.31
CA ASN A 280 17.28 9.17 -17.38
C ASN A 280 17.97 8.82 -18.72
N GLN A 281 19.17 8.23 -18.72
CA GLN A 281 19.84 7.77 -19.94
C GLN A 281 19.02 6.68 -20.66
N ALA A 282 18.38 5.77 -19.92
CA ALA A 282 17.51 4.75 -20.50
C ALA A 282 16.22 5.35 -21.08
N PHE A 283 15.65 6.37 -20.42
CA PHE A 283 14.48 7.08 -20.96
C PHE A 283 14.81 7.92 -22.19
N GLU A 284 15.99 8.53 -22.25
CA GLU A 284 16.51 9.22 -23.44
C GLU A 284 16.72 8.25 -24.60
N ALA A 285 17.33 7.08 -24.35
CA ALA A 285 17.45 6.02 -25.34
C ALA A 285 16.08 5.51 -25.83
N ALA A 286 15.04 5.54 -24.97
CA ALA A 286 13.66 5.24 -25.32
C ALA A 286 12.93 6.40 -26.04
N GLY A 287 13.63 7.48 -26.37
CA GLY A 287 13.09 8.62 -27.13
C GLY A 287 12.31 9.63 -26.28
N TYR A 288 12.63 9.74 -24.99
CA TYR A 288 12.07 10.77 -24.11
C TYR A 288 13.06 11.87 -23.72
N LYS A 289 12.57 13.10 -23.60
CA LYS A 289 13.29 14.21 -22.94
C LYS A 289 12.72 14.39 -21.53
N ASN A 290 13.57 14.49 -20.51
CA ASN A 290 13.17 14.83 -19.14
C ASN A 290 12.04 13.94 -18.56
N ALA A 291 11.98 12.66 -18.96
CA ALA A 291 10.91 11.77 -18.52
C ALA A 291 11.11 11.21 -17.12
N PHE A 292 12.35 11.12 -16.66
CA PHE A 292 12.69 10.61 -15.35
C PHE A 292 13.54 11.61 -14.59
N ARG A 293 13.10 11.97 -13.39
CA ARG A 293 13.74 12.96 -12.54
C ARG A 293 13.89 12.42 -11.13
N VAL A 294 14.98 12.81 -10.48
CA VAL A 294 15.23 12.51 -9.08
C VAL A 294 15.55 13.81 -8.35
N GLU A 295 14.81 14.07 -7.29
CA GLU A 295 14.85 15.34 -6.56
C GLU A 295 14.88 15.11 -5.06
N VAL A 296 15.32 16.11 -4.29
CA VAL A 296 15.09 16.10 -2.84
C VAL A 296 13.61 16.35 -2.60
N MET A 297 13.02 15.61 -1.66
CA MET A 297 11.63 15.84 -1.29
C MET A 297 11.41 17.29 -0.79
N PRO A 298 10.40 18.01 -1.33
CA PRO A 298 10.02 19.33 -0.84
C PRO A 298 9.67 19.32 0.64
N VAL A 299 9.86 20.45 1.33
CA VAL A 299 9.63 20.56 2.79
C VAL A 299 8.15 20.42 3.15
N ASP A 300 7.28 20.86 2.24
CA ASP A 300 5.82 20.87 2.35
C ASP A 300 5.16 19.62 1.74
N ALA A 301 5.94 18.77 1.06
CA ALA A 301 5.45 17.50 0.56
C ALA A 301 5.42 16.46 1.69
N ASP A 302 4.43 15.57 1.63
CA ASP A 302 4.26 14.49 2.60
C ASP A 302 4.55 13.14 1.93
N PRO A 303 5.44 12.28 2.49
CA PRO A 303 5.75 10.98 1.90
C PRO A 303 4.58 10.00 1.91
N MET A 304 3.50 10.31 2.63
CA MET A 304 2.27 9.53 2.69
C MET A 304 1.26 9.96 1.61
N ASP A 305 1.50 11.05 0.90
CA ASP A 305 0.67 11.45 -0.22
C ASP A 305 1.05 10.64 -1.47
N VAL A 306 0.11 9.81 -1.95
CA VAL A 306 0.34 8.86 -3.05
C VAL A 306 0.76 9.53 -4.37
N ARG A 307 0.67 10.85 -4.45
CA ARG A 307 1.13 11.64 -5.61
C ARG A 307 2.65 11.70 -5.73
N TYR A 308 3.39 11.32 -4.70
CA TYR A 308 4.86 11.34 -4.66
C TYR A 308 5.44 9.92 -4.65
N ASN A 309 6.36 9.61 -5.57
CA ASN A 309 7.18 8.41 -5.45
C ASN A 309 8.39 8.74 -4.57
N VAL A 310 8.68 7.94 -3.55
CA VAL A 310 9.72 8.26 -2.56
C VAL A 310 10.81 7.20 -2.55
N ILE A 311 12.07 7.63 -2.59
CA ILE A 311 13.25 6.83 -2.25
C ILE A 311 13.48 7.03 -0.75
N GLN A 312 13.01 6.09 0.06
CA GLN A 312 13.04 6.20 1.51
C GLN A 312 14.39 5.76 2.10
N TRP A 313 14.93 6.55 3.03
CA TRP A 313 16.15 6.20 3.76
C TRP A 313 15.79 5.43 5.03
N VAL A 314 16.39 4.25 5.26
CA VAL A 314 16.06 3.36 6.37
C VAL A 314 17.32 2.91 7.11
N HIS A 315 17.33 3.04 8.43
CA HIS A 315 18.41 2.53 9.29
C HIS A 315 18.12 1.10 9.76
N ARG A 316 19.18 0.28 9.86
CA ARG A 316 19.14 -1.10 10.38
C ARG A 316 20.33 -1.36 11.29
N SER A 317 20.19 -2.33 12.19
CA SER A 317 21.25 -2.79 13.10
C SER A 317 22.39 -3.53 12.38
N THR A 318 22.10 -4.13 11.22
CA THR A 318 23.07 -4.81 10.35
C THR A 318 23.06 -4.20 8.95
N ARG A 319 23.99 -4.65 8.08
CA ARG A 319 24.00 -4.26 6.67
C ARG A 319 22.68 -4.67 6.01
N GLY A 320 21.94 -3.69 5.50
CA GLY A 320 20.70 -3.90 4.76
C GLY A 320 20.89 -3.86 3.24
N TRP A 321 19.83 -4.26 2.54
CA TRP A 321 19.69 -4.13 1.09
C TRP A 321 18.54 -3.17 0.77
N SER A 322 18.56 -2.57 -0.42
CA SER A 322 17.42 -1.81 -0.91
C SER A 322 16.25 -2.74 -1.24
N TYR A 323 15.04 -2.32 -0.88
CA TYR A 323 13.81 -2.98 -1.31
C TYR A 323 13.08 -2.12 -2.33
N GLY A 324 12.57 -2.75 -3.39
CA GLY A 324 11.79 -2.11 -4.44
C GLY A 324 10.30 -2.41 -4.31
N SER A 325 9.69 -2.08 -3.16
CA SER A 325 8.25 -2.22 -2.99
C SER A 325 7.51 -1.18 -3.83
N SER A 326 6.38 -1.59 -4.41
CA SER A 326 5.53 -0.73 -5.24
C SER A 326 4.08 -0.86 -4.79
N VAL A 327 3.35 0.25 -4.82
CA VAL A 327 1.90 0.26 -4.69
C VAL A 327 1.34 0.27 -6.11
N THR A 328 0.76 -0.85 -6.54
CA THR A 328 0.30 -1.06 -7.92
C THR A 328 -1.19 -1.39 -7.96
N ASP A 329 -1.87 -0.93 -9.01
CA ASP A 329 -3.18 -1.50 -9.39
C ASP A 329 -2.91 -2.85 -10.04
N PRO A 330 -3.39 -3.98 -9.49
CA PRO A 330 -3.10 -5.31 -10.00
C PRO A 330 -3.86 -5.65 -11.30
N ARG A 331 -4.64 -4.74 -11.87
CA ARG A 331 -5.52 -5.00 -13.03
C ARG A 331 -4.87 -4.78 -14.39
#